data_AF-A0A7X0HTY7-F1
#
_entry.id   AF-A0A7X0HTY7-F1
#
_cell.length_a   1.000
_cell.length_b   1.000
_cell.length_c   1.000
_cell.angle_alpha   90.00
_cell.angle_beta   90.00
_cell.angle_gamma   90.00
#
_symmetry.space_group_name_H-M   'P 1'
#
loop_
_entity.id
_entity.type
_entity.pdbx_description
1 polymer ?
#
loop_
_entity_poly.entity_id
_entity_poly.type
_entity_poly.pdbx_seq_one_letter_code
_entity_poly.pdbx_strand_id
1 'polypeptide(L)'
;MSYGQKVNRVWAALVALVLMAAVFAAYPAQAASKFTDVSPKYAEAVDYLLANGITVGMSEKEFGTYLPIKRVDAAIMLAKALKLETSSDAVSGFTDVPKRGEPAVKALRDGKIVLGKTDTYFAAQDPIQRGEMALIIAKGYKLSGEGTVVPFTDVAPQYKDSVAALIKNKITYGKDAVTYGTHDNITRGEFALFLHRLSKLVEEQPGTIDLSVLDKGLLDGSISLDKLLSNSKLLRVSLPLEGLAVGDVVKLGTGDVNLLTLSLTQDDLNKGYVDLGLSTDILKTLTGGIPLDLTAVLETGGQVLNSAAETIKLPSLLVKPVIDLAKNTVADLGYILSGEKELLVDIDGAAIKPAKAGDQLKLTINAAGITENLSKVITAADVQAGVVKYTFTDKDLVGRLLEGLTVGSDIVITPEITDGNQITKGTAVTYEVTTGVLQSVINILVGTLDGVLSGNVLTDVTGDVLSGVTAGGPLGDVLGTVLGGELVGGDLIGGLLGGNLLGNDQIGNLLGGDLLSGVLGGLLGGLGGLL
;
A
#
# COMPACT_ATOMS: atom_id res chain seq x y z
N MET A 1 48.36 35.85 44.63
CA MET A 1 48.70 34.82 43.62
C MET A 1 48.32 33.48 44.23
N SER A 2 47.10 33.04 43.98
CA SER A 2 46.72 31.98 43.04
C SER A 2 46.42 30.68 43.79
N TYR A 3 45.16 30.31 43.71
CA TYR A 3 44.49 29.20 44.36
C TYR A 3 44.74 27.94 43.50
N GLY A 4 45.51 26.98 44.03
CA GLY A 4 45.92 25.77 43.31
C GLY A 4 45.33 24.51 43.93
N GLN A 5 44.34 23.96 43.24
CA GLN A 5 43.47 22.84 43.60
C GLN A 5 44.19 21.60 44.16
N LYS A 6 43.81 21.20 45.37
CA LYS A 6 43.70 19.80 45.74
C LYS A 6 42.28 19.37 45.39
N VAL A 7 42.11 18.18 44.81
CA VAL A 7 41.00 17.21 45.04
C VAL A 7 40.93 16.20 43.87
N ASN A 8 41.07 14.92 44.24
CA ASN A 8 40.49 13.71 43.63
C ASN A 8 41.12 13.06 42.38
N ARG A 9 42.24 12.36 42.58
CA ARG A 9 42.71 11.26 41.71
C ARG A 9 41.96 9.92 41.90
N VAL A 10 40.98 9.85 42.80
CA VAL A 10 40.24 8.60 43.10
C VAL A 10 38.94 8.46 42.29
N TRP A 11 38.41 9.56 41.74
CA TRP A 11 37.15 9.53 40.96
C TRP A 11 37.32 9.15 39.48
N ALA A 12 38.54 9.22 38.94
CA ALA A 12 38.81 8.84 37.55
C ALA A 12 38.86 7.31 37.33
N ALA A 13 39.10 6.52 38.38
CA ALA A 13 39.21 5.06 38.27
C ALA A 13 37.85 4.33 38.34
N LEU A 14 36.81 4.95 38.93
CA LEU A 14 35.49 4.32 39.05
C LEU A 14 34.56 4.61 37.85
N VAL A 15 34.79 5.69 37.09
CA VAL A 15 34.03 5.97 35.85
C VAL A 15 34.57 5.17 34.65
N ALA A 16 35.86 4.81 34.66
CA ALA A 16 36.45 3.96 33.61
C ALA A 16 35.99 2.49 33.69
N LEU A 17 35.56 2.00 34.85
CA LEU A 17 35.10 0.62 35.03
C LEU A 17 33.61 0.43 34.72
N VAL A 18 32.82 1.50 34.77
CA VAL A 18 31.40 1.51 34.34
C VAL A 18 31.26 1.74 32.84
N LEU A 19 32.22 2.43 32.19
CA LEU A 19 32.22 2.60 30.73
C LEU A 19 32.78 1.39 29.96
N MET A 20 33.49 0.48 30.62
CA MET A 20 33.95 -0.79 30.00
C MET A 20 32.91 -1.91 30.07
N ALA A 21 31.72 -1.64 30.64
CA ALA A 21 30.56 -2.54 30.62
C ALA A 21 29.51 -2.16 29.54
N ALA A 22 29.70 -1.05 28.83
CA ALA A 22 28.74 -0.53 27.83
C ALA A 22 29.21 -0.69 26.37
N VAL A 23 30.31 -1.40 26.13
CA VAL A 23 30.81 -1.74 24.78
C VAL A 23 30.90 -3.26 24.60
N PHE A 24 30.00 -4.03 25.23
CA PHE A 24 29.46 -5.18 24.51
C PHE A 24 28.35 -4.62 23.64
N ALA A 25 28.74 -4.30 22.41
CA ALA A 25 27.83 -3.98 21.34
C ALA A 25 26.61 -4.90 21.43
N ALA A 26 25.42 -4.30 21.35
CA ALA A 26 24.28 -5.00 20.81
C ALA A 26 24.67 -5.46 19.39
N TYR A 27 25.31 -6.62 19.31
CA TYR A 27 25.12 -7.47 18.15
C TYR A 27 23.60 -7.60 18.01
N PRO A 28 23.03 -7.51 16.80
CA PRO A 28 21.67 -7.98 16.63
C PRO A 28 21.66 -9.37 17.28
N ALA A 29 20.77 -9.60 18.25
CA ALA A 29 20.55 -10.93 18.77
C ALA A 29 20.13 -11.75 17.55
N GLN A 30 21.10 -12.43 16.97
CA GLN A 30 20.89 -13.33 15.85
C GLN A 30 19.95 -14.36 16.45
N ALA A 31 18.68 -14.30 16.05
CA ALA A 31 17.64 -15.11 16.64
C ALA A 31 18.20 -16.53 16.70
N ALA A 32 18.42 -17.04 17.92
CA ALA A 32 19.01 -18.35 18.07
C ALA A 32 18.14 -19.30 17.25
N SER A 33 18.77 -20.07 16.35
CA SER A 33 18.07 -21.08 15.56
C SER A 33 17.11 -21.80 16.49
N LYS A 34 15.81 -21.81 16.13
CA LYS A 34 14.79 -22.49 16.95
C LYS A 34 15.11 -23.97 17.18
N PHE A 35 16.01 -24.52 16.38
CA PHE A 35 16.51 -25.88 16.46
C PHE A 35 17.81 -25.97 17.25
N THR A 36 17.83 -26.90 18.21
CA THR A 36 18.96 -27.14 19.13
C THR A 36 20.13 -27.89 18.48
N ASP A 37 19.90 -28.57 17.35
CA ASP A 37 20.86 -29.38 16.63
C ASP A 37 21.48 -28.68 15.40
N VAL A 38 21.23 -27.37 15.25
CA VAL A 38 21.80 -26.55 14.16
C VAL A 38 23.00 -25.79 14.71
N SER A 39 24.20 -26.20 14.29
CA SER A 39 25.43 -25.45 14.61
C SER A 39 25.58 -24.21 13.73
N PRO A 40 26.42 -23.23 14.12
CA PRO A 40 26.62 -21.99 13.35
C PRO A 40 26.97 -22.22 11.87
N LYS A 41 27.63 -23.34 11.55
CA LYS A 41 27.95 -23.75 10.18
C LYS A 41 26.71 -23.88 9.28
N TYR A 42 25.59 -24.32 9.84
CA TYR A 42 24.36 -24.61 9.09
C TYR A 42 23.27 -23.54 9.28
N ALA A 43 23.42 -22.65 10.26
CA ALA A 43 22.41 -21.69 10.68
C ALA A 43 21.82 -20.90 9.50
N GLU A 44 22.67 -20.18 8.74
CA GLU A 44 22.19 -19.36 7.61
C GLU A 44 21.45 -20.18 6.54
N ALA A 45 21.97 -21.37 6.21
CA ALA A 45 21.34 -22.22 5.22
C ALA A 45 20.00 -22.74 5.70
N VAL A 46 19.92 -23.18 6.96
CA VAL A 46 18.67 -23.65 7.55
C VAL A 46 17.64 -22.51 7.60
N ASP A 47 18.04 -21.33 8.06
CA ASP A 47 17.18 -20.15 8.13
C ASP A 47 16.65 -19.75 6.75
N TYR A 48 17.52 -19.72 5.73
CA TYR A 48 17.12 -19.45 4.34
C TYR A 48 16.05 -20.44 3.85
N LEU A 49 16.28 -21.74 4.05
CA LEU A 49 15.37 -22.77 3.58
C LEU A 49 14.01 -22.71 4.30
N LEU A 50 13.98 -22.37 5.58
CA LEU A 50 12.73 -22.18 6.34
C LEU A 50 11.97 -20.93 5.89
N ALA A 51 12.67 -19.80 5.76
CA ALA A 51 12.09 -18.52 5.37
C ALA A 51 11.45 -18.59 3.97
N ASN A 52 12.02 -19.40 3.08
CA ASN A 52 11.53 -19.60 1.72
C ASN A 52 10.58 -20.81 1.59
N GLY A 53 10.15 -21.44 2.69
CA GLY A 53 9.22 -22.57 2.66
C GLY A 53 9.74 -23.84 1.96
N ILE A 54 11.05 -23.89 1.69
CA ILE A 54 11.74 -25.02 1.03
C ILE A 54 11.70 -26.25 1.93
N THR A 55 11.81 -26.05 3.24
CA THR A 55 11.81 -27.15 4.21
C THR A 55 11.10 -26.78 5.51
N VAL A 56 10.90 -27.79 6.35
CA VAL A 56 10.45 -27.68 7.73
C VAL A 56 11.38 -28.50 8.64
N GLY A 57 11.33 -28.21 9.94
CA GLY A 57 12.01 -29.02 10.96
C GLY A 57 11.44 -30.44 11.02
N MET A 58 12.23 -31.38 11.53
CA MET A 58 11.76 -32.74 11.83
C MET A 58 10.90 -32.77 13.09
N SER A 59 11.14 -31.84 14.02
CA SER A 59 10.30 -31.57 15.19
C SER A 59 10.31 -30.06 15.49
N GLU A 60 9.64 -29.65 16.56
CA GLU A 60 9.68 -28.26 17.02
C GLU A 60 11.10 -27.79 17.41
N LYS A 61 11.96 -28.72 17.86
CA LYS A 61 13.30 -28.43 18.42
C LYS A 61 14.46 -29.00 17.61
N GLU A 62 14.19 -29.79 16.58
CA GLU A 62 15.23 -30.46 15.78
C GLU A 62 15.02 -30.27 14.27
N PHE A 63 16.09 -29.90 13.58
CA PHE A 63 16.17 -29.87 12.13
C PHE A 63 16.58 -31.22 11.52
N GLY A 64 17.38 -32.01 12.26
CA GLY A 64 18.02 -33.24 11.80
C GLY A 64 19.33 -33.00 11.05
N THR A 65 20.10 -31.98 11.42
CA THR A 65 21.26 -31.47 10.64
C THR A 65 22.28 -32.55 10.28
N TYR A 66 22.56 -33.45 11.22
CA TYR A 66 23.56 -34.53 11.07
C TYR A 66 22.95 -35.87 10.64
N LEU A 67 21.63 -35.93 10.43
CA LEU A 67 20.96 -37.15 10.01
C LEU A 67 21.02 -37.30 8.48
N PRO A 68 21.23 -38.52 7.96
CA PRO A 68 21.06 -38.81 6.55
C PRO A 68 19.67 -38.41 6.05
N ILE A 69 19.61 -37.71 4.91
CA ILE A 69 18.33 -37.32 4.32
C ILE A 69 17.77 -38.43 3.42
N LYS A 70 16.48 -38.73 3.57
CA LYS A 70 15.76 -39.65 2.69
C LYS A 70 15.65 -39.08 1.27
N ARG A 71 15.70 -39.95 0.27
CA ARG A 71 15.61 -39.57 -1.14
C ARG A 71 14.33 -38.80 -1.48
N VAL A 72 13.19 -39.16 -0.87
CA VAL A 72 11.93 -38.42 -1.06
C VAL A 72 11.95 -37.03 -0.43
N ASP A 73 12.59 -36.85 0.72
CA ASP A 73 12.68 -35.54 1.39
C ASP A 73 13.61 -34.60 0.62
N ALA A 74 14.71 -35.15 0.10
CA ALA A 74 15.59 -34.47 -0.83
C ALA A 74 14.84 -34.00 -2.09
N ALA A 75 14.03 -34.87 -2.69
CA ALA A 75 13.23 -34.53 -3.87
C ALA A 75 12.22 -33.40 -3.60
N ILE A 76 11.51 -33.46 -2.48
CA ILE A 76 10.55 -32.39 -2.09
C ILE A 76 11.27 -31.06 -1.91
N MET A 77 12.38 -31.04 -1.17
CA MET A 77 13.16 -29.82 -0.94
C MET A 77 13.72 -29.27 -2.26
N LEU A 78 14.22 -30.13 -3.15
CA LEU A 78 14.74 -29.70 -4.45
C LEU A 78 13.65 -29.14 -5.37
N ALA A 79 12.49 -29.80 -5.48
CA ALA A 79 11.38 -29.32 -6.30
C ALA A 79 10.92 -27.92 -5.86
N LYS A 80 10.86 -27.69 -4.54
CA LYS A 80 10.57 -26.39 -3.95
C LYS A 80 11.66 -25.35 -4.22
N ALA A 81 12.93 -25.73 -4.08
CA ALA A 81 14.06 -24.84 -4.36
C ALA A 81 14.14 -24.43 -5.84
N LEU A 82 13.72 -25.32 -6.75
CA LEU A 82 13.59 -25.05 -8.18
C LEU A 82 12.28 -24.33 -8.55
N LYS A 83 11.39 -24.09 -7.57
CA LYS A 83 10.04 -23.51 -7.77
C LYS A 83 9.25 -24.22 -8.88
N LEU A 84 9.32 -25.55 -8.93
CA LEU A 84 8.58 -26.32 -9.93
C LEU A 84 7.08 -26.27 -9.64
N GLU A 85 6.28 -26.12 -10.69
CA GLU A 85 4.83 -26.27 -10.60
C GLU A 85 4.48 -27.72 -10.25
N THR A 86 3.68 -27.90 -9.20
CA THR A 86 3.26 -29.23 -8.73
C THR A 86 1.74 -29.26 -8.54
N SER A 87 1.10 -30.33 -8.99
CA SER A 87 -0.32 -30.59 -8.72
C SER A 87 -0.48 -31.58 -7.56
N SER A 88 -1.38 -31.30 -6.62
CA SER A 88 -1.64 -32.16 -5.47
C SER A 88 -2.10 -33.58 -5.83
N ASP A 89 -2.69 -33.74 -7.02
CA ASP A 89 -3.21 -35.02 -7.52
C ASP A 89 -2.24 -35.73 -8.46
N ALA A 90 -1.05 -35.16 -8.68
CA ALA A 90 -0.03 -35.76 -9.52
C ALA A 90 0.51 -37.07 -8.93
N VAL A 91 0.70 -38.08 -9.78
CA VAL A 91 1.27 -39.38 -9.42
C VAL A 91 2.59 -39.55 -10.15
N SER A 92 3.66 -39.84 -9.42
CA SER A 92 5.02 -39.98 -9.96
C SER A 92 5.19 -41.20 -10.86
N GLY A 93 4.34 -42.21 -10.68
CA GLY A 93 4.39 -43.51 -11.36
C GLY A 93 5.36 -44.50 -10.73
N PHE A 94 5.97 -44.16 -9.59
CA PHE A 94 6.74 -45.09 -8.76
C PHE A 94 5.85 -45.68 -7.67
N THR A 95 6.01 -46.97 -7.38
CA THR A 95 5.13 -47.70 -6.46
C THR A 95 5.43 -47.45 -4.98
N ASP A 96 6.60 -46.90 -4.66
CA ASP A 96 7.11 -46.73 -3.29
C ASP A 96 7.15 -45.26 -2.82
N VAL A 97 6.68 -44.31 -3.64
CA VAL A 97 6.63 -42.89 -3.28
C VAL A 97 5.39 -42.63 -2.41
N PRO A 98 5.54 -42.06 -1.20
CA PRO A 98 4.39 -41.73 -0.37
C PRO A 98 3.63 -40.53 -0.94
N LYS A 99 2.31 -40.43 -0.69
CA LYS A 99 1.43 -39.36 -1.20
C LYS A 99 2.00 -37.94 -1.07
N ARG A 100 2.69 -37.63 0.03
CA ARG A 100 3.33 -36.31 0.27
C ARG A 100 4.46 -35.96 -0.71
N GLY A 101 5.08 -36.97 -1.32
CA GLY A 101 6.20 -36.83 -2.24
C GLY A 101 5.80 -36.97 -3.70
N GLU A 102 4.60 -37.49 -3.99
CA GLU A 102 4.14 -37.75 -5.35
C GLU A 102 4.23 -36.53 -6.27
N PRO A 103 3.77 -35.32 -5.87
CA PRO A 103 3.82 -34.15 -6.74
C PRO A 103 5.24 -33.71 -7.09
N ALA A 104 6.12 -33.67 -6.08
CA ALA A 104 7.50 -33.24 -6.26
C ALA A 104 8.30 -34.24 -7.11
N VAL A 105 8.16 -35.54 -6.83
CA VAL A 105 8.86 -36.59 -7.58
C VAL A 105 8.35 -36.65 -9.02
N LYS A 106 7.04 -36.46 -9.25
CA LYS A 106 6.47 -36.35 -10.61
C LYS A 106 7.07 -35.19 -11.38
N ALA A 107 7.07 -33.98 -10.82
CA ALA A 107 7.60 -32.80 -11.50
C ALA A 107 9.09 -32.96 -11.85
N LEU A 108 9.89 -33.49 -10.91
CA LEU A 108 11.31 -33.75 -11.16
C LEU A 108 11.54 -34.86 -12.20
N ARG A 109 10.68 -35.89 -12.24
CA ARG A 109 10.74 -36.97 -13.24
C ARG A 109 10.41 -36.44 -14.63
N ASP A 110 9.36 -35.65 -14.76
CA ASP A 110 8.94 -35.03 -16.03
C ASP A 110 10.04 -34.12 -16.59
N GLY A 111 10.68 -33.35 -15.70
CA GLY A 111 11.85 -32.54 -16.02
C GLY A 111 13.12 -33.35 -16.33
N LYS A 112 13.07 -34.69 -16.23
CA LYS A 112 14.21 -35.61 -16.39
C LYS A 112 15.38 -35.31 -15.42
N ILE A 113 15.07 -34.69 -14.28
CA ILE A 113 16.02 -34.29 -13.24
C ILE A 113 16.34 -35.50 -12.34
N VAL A 114 15.31 -36.27 -11.98
CA VAL A 114 15.45 -37.51 -11.21
C VAL A 114 15.02 -38.72 -12.02
N LEU A 115 15.68 -39.85 -11.75
CA LEU A 115 15.30 -41.18 -12.24
C LEU A 115 15.10 -42.10 -11.04
N GLY A 116 14.21 -43.09 -11.22
CA GLY A 116 14.07 -44.20 -10.28
C GLY A 116 15.29 -45.13 -10.34
N LYS A 117 15.41 -46.00 -9.34
CA LYS A 117 16.35 -47.13 -9.38
C LYS A 117 15.93 -48.15 -10.44
N THR A 118 14.63 -48.24 -10.71
CA THR A 118 14.03 -48.90 -11.89
C THR A 118 12.94 -48.00 -12.47
N ASP A 119 12.28 -48.43 -13.55
CA ASP A 119 11.17 -47.68 -14.16
C ASP A 119 9.97 -47.46 -13.23
N THR A 120 9.81 -48.32 -12.21
CA THR A 120 8.66 -48.34 -11.28
C THR A 120 9.05 -48.21 -9.81
N TYR A 121 10.34 -48.11 -9.48
CA TYR A 121 10.82 -48.02 -8.10
C TYR A 121 11.79 -46.84 -7.89
N PHE A 122 11.48 -45.95 -6.95
CA PHE A 122 12.25 -44.73 -6.66
C PHE A 122 13.29 -44.90 -5.54
N ALA A 123 13.09 -45.84 -4.61
CA ALA A 123 13.78 -45.94 -3.34
C ALA A 123 13.52 -44.73 -2.42
N ALA A 124 12.24 -44.39 -2.24
CA ALA A 124 11.80 -43.16 -1.59
C ALA A 124 12.27 -43.00 -0.13
N GLN A 125 12.31 -44.11 0.63
CA GLN A 125 12.66 -44.11 2.05
C GLN A 125 14.16 -44.23 2.31
N ASP A 126 14.95 -44.56 1.30
CA ASP A 126 16.38 -44.80 1.46
C ASP A 126 17.14 -43.47 1.57
N PRO A 127 18.21 -43.41 2.38
CA PRO A 127 19.14 -42.29 2.35
C PRO A 127 19.74 -42.11 0.95
N ILE A 128 19.90 -40.86 0.52
CA ILE A 128 20.54 -40.55 -0.77
C ILE A 128 22.05 -40.37 -0.61
N GLN A 129 22.82 -40.96 -1.52
CA GLN A 129 24.28 -40.79 -1.56
C GLN A 129 24.67 -39.43 -2.14
N ARG A 130 25.79 -38.88 -1.66
CA ARG A 130 26.28 -37.55 -2.05
C ARG A 130 26.63 -37.45 -3.55
N GLY A 131 27.12 -38.53 -4.16
CA GLY A 131 27.35 -38.62 -5.60
C GLY A 131 26.06 -38.57 -6.41
N GLU A 132 25.02 -39.29 -5.98
CA GLU A 132 23.70 -39.25 -6.62
C GLU A 132 23.06 -37.87 -6.49
N MET A 133 23.22 -37.22 -5.34
CA MET A 133 22.76 -35.85 -5.13
C MET A 133 23.46 -34.87 -6.08
N ALA A 134 24.78 -35.03 -6.32
CA ALA A 134 25.51 -34.20 -7.27
C ALA A 134 24.93 -34.29 -8.68
N LEU A 135 24.61 -35.50 -9.16
CA LEU A 135 23.96 -35.70 -10.46
C LEU A 135 22.62 -34.98 -10.54
N ILE A 136 21.80 -35.13 -9.50
CA ILE A 136 20.46 -34.56 -9.46
C ILE A 136 20.52 -33.02 -9.45
N ILE A 137 21.42 -32.43 -8.64
CA ILE A 137 21.61 -30.98 -8.59
C ILE A 137 22.13 -30.45 -9.92
N ALA A 138 23.18 -31.07 -10.47
CA ALA A 138 23.77 -30.63 -11.73
C ALA A 138 22.73 -30.67 -12.87
N LYS A 139 21.89 -31.70 -12.92
CA LYS A 139 20.78 -31.77 -13.89
C LYS A 139 19.69 -30.74 -13.61
N GLY A 140 19.24 -30.61 -12.35
CA GLY A 140 18.15 -29.72 -11.97
C GLY A 140 18.43 -28.26 -12.28
N TYR A 141 19.68 -27.83 -12.05
CA TYR A 141 20.14 -26.47 -12.33
C TYR A 141 20.93 -26.35 -13.63
N LYS A 142 20.96 -27.40 -14.47
CA LYS A 142 21.64 -27.46 -15.77
C LYS A 142 23.11 -26.98 -15.71
N LEU A 143 23.82 -27.35 -14.65
CA LEU A 143 25.20 -26.90 -14.39
C LEU A 143 26.20 -27.70 -15.24
N SER A 144 27.20 -27.02 -15.79
CA SER A 144 28.32 -27.64 -16.51
C SER A 144 29.62 -27.58 -15.70
N GLY A 145 30.35 -28.69 -15.70
CA GLY A 145 31.66 -28.85 -15.06
C GLY A 145 32.85 -28.71 -16.01
N GLU A 146 32.62 -28.34 -17.28
CA GLU A 146 33.67 -28.28 -18.30
C GLU A 146 34.83 -27.37 -17.86
N GLY A 147 36.05 -27.85 -18.09
CA GLY A 147 37.30 -27.18 -17.73
C GLY A 147 37.67 -27.22 -16.24
N THR A 148 36.86 -27.86 -15.38
CA THR A 148 37.12 -27.91 -13.93
C THR A 148 37.85 -29.18 -13.52
N VAL A 149 38.96 -29.02 -12.80
CA VAL A 149 39.71 -30.14 -12.23
C VAL A 149 38.99 -30.64 -10.97
N VAL A 150 38.70 -31.95 -10.92
CA VAL A 150 38.18 -32.62 -9.73
C VAL A 150 39.37 -33.16 -8.93
N PRO A 151 39.66 -32.62 -7.73
CA PRO A 151 40.84 -33.01 -6.94
C PRO A 151 40.59 -34.29 -6.12
N PHE A 152 39.38 -34.84 -6.14
CA PHE A 152 38.96 -35.94 -5.27
C PHE A 152 39.27 -37.31 -5.85
N THR A 153 39.87 -38.19 -5.04
CA THR A 153 40.29 -39.54 -5.47
C THR A 153 39.16 -40.56 -5.48
N ASP A 154 38.07 -40.30 -4.75
CA ASP A 154 36.93 -41.20 -4.58
C ASP A 154 35.74 -40.89 -5.52
N VAL A 155 35.95 -40.05 -6.54
CA VAL A 155 34.92 -39.69 -7.53
C VAL A 155 35.05 -40.57 -8.77
N ALA A 156 34.11 -41.51 -8.91
CA ALA A 156 34.05 -42.40 -10.08
C ALA A 156 33.63 -41.63 -11.36
N PRO A 157 33.99 -42.14 -12.57
CA PRO A 157 33.77 -41.42 -13.83
C PRO A 157 32.35 -40.91 -14.05
N GLN A 158 31.33 -41.68 -13.67
CA GLN A 158 29.92 -41.32 -13.85
C GLN A 158 29.47 -40.10 -13.01
N TYR A 159 30.20 -39.75 -11.95
CA TYR A 159 29.90 -38.57 -11.12
C TYR A 159 30.83 -37.39 -11.43
N LYS A 160 31.90 -37.62 -12.20
CA LYS A 160 33.00 -36.65 -12.36
C LYS A 160 32.52 -35.31 -12.88
N ASP A 161 31.70 -35.29 -13.93
CA ASP A 161 31.21 -34.05 -14.53
C ASP A 161 30.26 -33.28 -13.61
N SER A 162 29.41 -33.99 -12.87
CA SER A 162 28.49 -33.35 -11.91
C SER A 162 29.22 -32.81 -10.70
N VAL A 163 30.20 -33.55 -10.18
CA VAL A 163 31.05 -33.07 -9.09
C VAL A 163 31.88 -31.88 -9.56
N ALA A 164 32.44 -31.92 -10.77
CA ALA A 164 33.13 -30.79 -11.40
C ALA A 164 32.21 -29.56 -11.51
N ALA A 165 30.96 -29.75 -11.94
CA ALA A 165 29.97 -28.67 -12.02
C ALA A 165 29.69 -28.03 -10.65
N LEU A 166 29.55 -28.85 -9.60
CA LEU A 166 29.33 -28.35 -8.24
C LEU A 166 30.56 -27.63 -7.67
N ILE A 167 31.78 -28.07 -7.98
CA ILE A 167 33.02 -27.39 -7.59
C ILE A 167 33.12 -26.03 -8.29
N LYS A 168 32.93 -26.01 -9.62
CA LYS A 168 33.01 -24.79 -10.45
C LYS A 168 32.12 -23.69 -9.92
N ASN A 169 30.90 -24.07 -9.52
CA ASN A 169 29.90 -23.17 -9.01
C ASN A 169 29.97 -22.98 -7.48
N LYS A 170 31.05 -23.42 -6.82
CA LYS A 170 31.28 -23.27 -5.38
C LYS A 170 30.16 -23.84 -4.49
N ILE A 171 29.39 -24.80 -5.01
CA ILE A 171 28.32 -25.51 -4.29
C ILE A 171 28.93 -26.51 -3.31
N THR A 172 30.03 -27.14 -3.69
CA THR A 172 30.75 -28.10 -2.85
C THR A 172 32.25 -27.83 -2.83
N TYR A 173 32.89 -28.18 -1.72
CA TYR A 173 34.33 -28.10 -1.50
C TYR A 173 34.95 -29.47 -1.17
N GLY A 174 34.17 -30.55 -1.29
CA GLY A 174 34.55 -31.86 -0.74
C GLY A 174 34.31 -31.95 0.77
N LYS A 175 34.62 -33.11 1.35
CA LYS A 175 34.69 -33.30 2.81
C LYS A 175 36.06 -32.91 3.35
N ASP A 176 37.09 -33.14 2.54
CA ASP A 176 38.46 -32.68 2.76
C ASP A 176 39.11 -32.37 1.39
N ALA A 177 40.42 -32.12 1.38
CA ALA A 177 41.16 -31.72 0.17
C ALA A 177 41.17 -32.76 -0.95
N VAL A 178 41.02 -34.05 -0.63
CA VAL A 178 41.15 -35.18 -1.59
C VAL A 178 39.96 -36.14 -1.57
N THR A 179 38.99 -35.94 -0.69
CA THR A 179 37.82 -36.81 -0.54
C THR A 179 36.52 -36.05 -0.73
N TYR A 180 35.68 -36.51 -1.65
CA TYR A 180 34.33 -36.00 -1.87
C TYR A 180 33.30 -36.65 -0.94
N GLY A 181 33.46 -37.94 -0.65
CA GLY A 181 32.48 -38.78 0.03
C GLY A 181 31.40 -39.28 -0.93
N THR A 182 31.78 -39.74 -2.14
CA THR A 182 30.84 -40.04 -3.24
C THR A 182 29.74 -41.04 -2.84
N HIS A 183 30.10 -42.08 -2.09
CA HIS A 183 29.18 -43.14 -1.67
C HIS A 183 28.61 -42.93 -0.26
N ASP A 184 28.98 -41.83 0.41
CA ASP A 184 28.46 -41.50 1.72
C ASP A 184 27.04 -40.96 1.58
N ASN A 185 26.18 -41.30 2.55
CA ASN A 185 24.87 -40.68 2.64
C ASN A 185 25.03 -39.19 2.98
N ILE A 186 24.39 -38.33 2.20
CA ILE A 186 24.42 -36.89 2.47
C ILE A 186 23.51 -36.58 3.66
N THR A 187 24.01 -35.73 4.57
CA THR A 187 23.20 -35.27 5.70
C THR A 187 22.22 -34.18 5.27
N ARG A 188 21.11 -34.03 6.01
CA ARG A 188 20.11 -32.97 5.74
C ARG A 188 20.72 -31.57 5.82
N GLY A 189 21.65 -31.34 6.74
CA GLY A 189 22.38 -30.07 6.86
C GLY A 189 23.32 -29.80 5.68
N GLU A 190 24.05 -30.81 5.20
CA GLU A 190 24.90 -30.64 4.00
C GLU A 190 24.06 -30.34 2.76
N PHE A 191 22.90 -30.98 2.62
CA PHE A 191 22.01 -30.67 1.52
C PHE A 191 21.41 -29.26 1.63
N ALA A 192 21.08 -28.79 2.84
CA ALA A 192 20.68 -27.41 3.07
C ALA A 192 21.78 -26.41 2.64
N LEU A 193 23.06 -26.69 2.94
CA LEU A 193 24.17 -25.87 2.46
C LEU A 193 24.25 -25.84 0.93
N PHE A 194 24.02 -26.97 0.27
CA PHE A 194 24.03 -27.01 -1.20
C PHE A 194 22.90 -26.15 -1.77
N LEU A 195 21.67 -26.30 -1.28
CA LEU A 195 20.52 -25.50 -1.74
C LEU A 195 20.69 -24.00 -1.47
N HIS A 196 21.24 -23.62 -0.32
CA HIS A 196 21.53 -22.21 -0.02
C HIS A 196 22.66 -21.65 -0.89
N ARG A 197 23.68 -22.44 -1.25
CA ARG A 197 24.70 -21.99 -2.22
C ARG A 197 24.12 -21.87 -3.62
N LEU A 198 23.24 -22.80 -4.00
CA LEU A 198 22.52 -22.74 -5.27
C LEU A 198 21.62 -21.52 -5.37
N SER A 199 20.95 -21.09 -4.30
CA SER A 199 20.14 -19.87 -4.36
C SER A 199 20.98 -18.63 -4.65
N LYS A 200 22.21 -18.57 -4.15
CA LYS A 200 23.16 -17.50 -4.47
C LYS A 200 23.61 -17.51 -5.94
N LEU A 201 23.47 -18.65 -6.64
CA LEU A 201 23.70 -18.79 -8.08
C LEU A 201 22.45 -18.53 -8.93
N VAL A 202 21.26 -18.58 -8.35
CA VAL A 202 20.01 -18.22 -9.05
C VAL A 202 19.77 -16.72 -8.99
N GLU A 203 20.27 -16.05 -7.95
CA GLU A 203 20.45 -14.60 -7.92
C GLU A 203 21.60 -14.12 -8.84
N GLU A 204 22.39 -15.06 -9.41
CA GLU A 204 23.50 -14.83 -10.33
C GLU A 204 23.53 -15.88 -11.46
N GLN A 205 22.54 -15.94 -12.36
CA GLN A 205 22.69 -16.68 -13.63
C GLN A 205 23.27 -15.74 -14.70
N PRO A 206 24.50 -15.99 -15.20
CA PRO A 206 25.11 -15.22 -16.27
C PRO A 206 24.57 -15.71 -17.62
N GLY A 207 23.99 -14.78 -18.37
CA GLY A 207 23.56 -15.01 -19.76
C GLY A 207 22.51 -14.02 -20.24
N THR A 208 21.73 -13.47 -19.30
CA THR A 208 20.82 -12.36 -19.58
C THR A 208 20.92 -11.30 -18.51
N ILE A 209 20.73 -10.04 -18.91
CA ILE A 209 20.44 -8.97 -17.96
C ILE A 209 19.11 -9.31 -17.26
N ASP A 210 18.98 -8.98 -15.98
CA ASP A 210 17.72 -9.05 -15.22
C ASP A 210 17.45 -7.69 -14.58
N LEU A 211 16.17 -7.31 -14.47
CA LEU A 211 15.74 -6.09 -13.79
C LEU A 211 14.83 -6.48 -12.62
N SER A 212 15.35 -6.36 -11.42
CA SER A 212 14.68 -6.73 -10.18
C SER A 212 14.23 -5.51 -9.38
N VAL A 213 13.02 -5.55 -8.83
CA VAL A 213 12.52 -4.55 -7.87
C VAL A 213 12.99 -4.90 -6.45
N LEU A 214 13.83 -4.04 -5.86
CA LEU A 214 14.34 -4.24 -4.51
C LEU A 214 13.38 -3.71 -3.44
N ASP A 215 12.64 -2.64 -3.75
CA ASP A 215 11.64 -2.06 -2.86
C ASP A 215 10.22 -2.44 -3.30
N LYS A 216 9.59 -3.35 -2.55
CA LYS A 216 8.26 -3.87 -2.89
C LYS A 216 7.17 -2.79 -2.94
N GLY A 217 7.38 -1.63 -2.31
CA GLY A 217 6.43 -0.50 -2.44
C GLY A 217 6.35 0.08 -3.86
N LEU A 218 7.30 -0.27 -4.74
CA LEU A 218 7.24 0.02 -6.17
C LEU A 218 6.41 -1.00 -6.95
N LEU A 219 5.97 -2.12 -6.36
CA LEU A 219 5.09 -3.06 -7.06
C LEU A 219 3.61 -2.63 -6.96
N ASP A 220 3.23 -2.02 -5.83
CA ASP A 220 1.86 -1.58 -5.56
C ASP A 220 1.67 -0.06 -5.49
N GLY A 221 2.78 0.70 -5.51
CA GLY A 221 2.79 2.16 -5.39
C GLY A 221 2.66 2.68 -3.95
N SER A 222 2.83 1.81 -2.94
CA SER A 222 2.77 2.18 -1.52
C SER A 222 4.04 2.88 -1.00
N ILE A 223 5.12 2.93 -1.79
CA ILE A 223 6.37 3.60 -1.40
C ILE A 223 6.13 5.09 -1.12
N SER A 224 6.69 5.60 -0.02
CA SER A 224 6.61 7.02 0.32
C SER A 224 7.57 7.84 -0.54
N LEU A 225 7.22 9.12 -0.76
CA LEU A 225 8.06 10.02 -1.55
C LEU A 225 9.47 10.18 -0.94
N ASP A 226 9.56 10.29 0.38
CA ASP A 226 10.85 10.40 1.07
C ASP A 226 11.73 9.18 0.81
N LYS A 227 11.16 7.97 0.86
CA LYS A 227 11.89 6.73 0.58
C LYS A 227 12.28 6.64 -0.89
N LEU A 228 11.41 7.07 -1.79
CA LEU A 228 11.67 7.11 -3.24
C LEU A 228 12.86 8.01 -3.60
N LEU A 229 13.02 9.13 -2.89
CA LEU A 229 14.09 10.10 -3.11
C LEU A 229 15.39 9.77 -2.37
N SER A 230 15.30 9.16 -1.18
CA SER A 230 16.46 8.88 -0.34
C SER A 230 17.11 7.52 -0.60
N ASN A 231 16.34 6.56 -1.13
CA ASN A 231 16.84 5.20 -1.38
C ASN A 231 17.52 5.11 -2.75
N SER A 232 18.83 4.90 -2.76
CA SER A 232 19.60 4.66 -3.99
C SER A 232 19.53 3.21 -4.49
N LYS A 233 18.83 2.31 -3.78
CA LYS A 233 18.72 0.88 -4.06
C LYS A 233 17.26 0.46 -4.17
N LEU A 234 16.57 1.05 -5.14
CA LEU A 234 15.17 0.78 -5.42
C LEU A 234 14.99 -0.37 -6.42
N LEU A 235 15.87 -0.41 -7.42
CA LEU A 235 15.91 -1.41 -8.47
C LEU A 235 17.32 -2.01 -8.53
N ARG A 236 17.44 -3.20 -9.11
CA ARG A 236 18.70 -3.86 -9.40
C ARG A 236 18.71 -4.35 -10.82
N VAL A 237 19.78 -4.02 -11.54
CA VAL A 237 20.09 -4.61 -12.83
C VAL A 237 21.19 -5.64 -12.62
N SER A 238 20.88 -6.93 -12.75
CA SER A 238 21.88 -8.00 -12.67
C SER A 238 22.56 -8.17 -14.03
N LEU A 239 23.87 -8.30 -14.04
CA LEU A 239 24.71 -8.23 -15.24
C LEU A 239 25.19 -9.62 -15.69
N PRO A 240 25.11 -9.94 -16.99
CA PRO A 240 25.79 -11.11 -17.54
C PRO A 240 27.29 -10.80 -17.66
N LEU A 241 28.05 -11.10 -16.60
CA LEU A 241 29.47 -10.72 -16.48
C LEU A 241 30.39 -11.17 -17.64
N GLU A 242 29.99 -12.16 -18.42
CA GLU A 242 30.75 -12.62 -19.57
C GLU A 242 30.68 -11.61 -20.73
N GLY A 243 31.84 -11.14 -21.19
CA GLY A 243 31.94 -10.22 -22.32
C GLY A 243 31.76 -8.73 -21.98
N LEU A 244 31.52 -8.39 -20.71
CA LEU A 244 31.41 -7.00 -20.26
C LEU A 244 32.76 -6.39 -19.86
N ALA A 245 32.92 -5.12 -20.17
CA ALA A 245 34.09 -4.31 -19.81
C ALA A 245 33.70 -3.03 -19.08
N VAL A 246 34.65 -2.45 -18.34
CA VAL A 246 34.47 -1.14 -17.72
C VAL A 246 34.19 -0.11 -18.81
N GLY A 247 33.14 0.69 -18.63
CA GLY A 247 32.67 1.66 -19.61
C GLY A 247 31.51 1.20 -20.48
N ASP A 248 31.18 -0.10 -20.51
CA ASP A 248 29.91 -0.58 -21.08
C ASP A 248 28.73 0.06 -20.37
N VAL A 249 27.57 0.14 -21.02
CA VAL A 249 26.50 1.04 -20.60
C VAL A 249 25.24 0.27 -20.25
N VAL A 250 24.65 0.59 -19.10
CA VAL A 250 23.28 0.21 -18.75
C VAL A 250 22.39 1.43 -18.92
N LYS A 251 21.34 1.30 -19.72
CA LYS A 251 20.26 2.28 -19.86
C LYS A 251 19.02 1.79 -19.14
N LEU A 252 18.31 2.68 -18.48
CA LEU A 252 16.97 2.42 -17.96
C LEU A 252 16.00 3.36 -18.66
N GLY A 253 14.93 2.82 -19.22
CA GLY A 253 13.93 3.58 -19.95
C GLY A 253 12.52 3.06 -19.74
N THR A 254 11.55 3.78 -20.30
CA THR A 254 10.14 3.39 -20.39
C THR A 254 9.58 3.85 -21.72
N GLY A 255 9.02 2.92 -22.51
CA GLY A 255 8.67 3.18 -23.91
C GLY A 255 9.86 3.77 -24.68
N ASP A 256 9.65 4.93 -25.32
CA ASP A 256 10.69 5.65 -26.08
C ASP A 256 11.54 6.59 -25.22
N VAL A 257 11.31 6.65 -23.90
CA VAL A 257 11.99 7.60 -23.00
C VAL A 257 13.17 6.92 -22.31
N ASN A 258 14.37 7.42 -22.57
CA ASN A 258 15.57 7.07 -21.79
C ASN A 258 15.59 7.89 -20.49
N LEU A 259 15.51 7.21 -19.34
CA LEU A 259 15.48 7.84 -18.01
C LEU A 259 16.87 7.98 -17.42
N LEU A 260 17.72 6.98 -17.66
CA LEU A 260 19.05 6.90 -17.04
C LEU A 260 20.03 6.19 -17.96
N THR A 261 21.28 6.62 -17.92
CA THR A 261 22.39 5.99 -18.63
C THR A 261 23.59 5.94 -17.70
N LEU A 262 24.11 4.74 -17.45
CA LEU A 262 25.18 4.47 -16.50
C LEU A 262 26.29 3.70 -17.19
N SER A 263 27.53 4.17 -17.04
CA SER A 263 28.71 3.42 -17.44
C SER A 263 29.15 2.49 -16.32
N LEU A 264 29.32 1.21 -16.63
CA LEU A 264 29.74 0.17 -15.71
C LEU A 264 31.15 0.45 -15.18
N THR A 265 31.28 0.39 -13.86
CA THR A 265 32.56 0.51 -13.15
C THR A 265 33.13 -0.87 -12.85
N GLN A 266 34.39 -0.91 -12.42
CA GLN A 266 35.01 -2.17 -11.99
C GLN A 266 34.29 -2.79 -10.78
N ASP A 267 33.72 -1.97 -9.90
CA ASP A 267 32.98 -2.46 -8.72
C ASP A 267 31.67 -3.14 -9.13
N ASP A 268 30.98 -2.61 -10.14
CA ASP A 268 29.75 -3.20 -10.69
C ASP A 268 30.04 -4.57 -11.32
N LEU A 269 31.13 -4.67 -12.11
CA LEU A 269 31.57 -5.94 -12.70
C LEU A 269 32.03 -6.94 -11.63
N ASN A 270 32.62 -6.48 -10.54
CA ASN A 270 33.03 -7.37 -9.45
C ASN A 270 31.82 -7.91 -8.67
N LYS A 271 30.75 -7.11 -8.54
CA LYS A 271 29.54 -7.46 -7.81
C LYS A 271 28.49 -8.18 -8.66
N GLY A 272 28.54 -8.06 -9.98
CA GLY A 272 27.57 -8.70 -10.88
C GLY A 272 26.25 -7.95 -11.04
N TYR A 273 26.13 -6.73 -10.53
CA TYR A 273 24.88 -5.97 -10.61
C TYR A 273 25.11 -4.46 -10.43
N VAL A 274 24.11 -3.67 -10.83
CA VAL A 274 23.99 -2.23 -10.57
C VAL A 274 22.71 -1.96 -9.79
N ASP A 275 22.81 -1.34 -8.62
CA ASP A 275 21.64 -0.85 -7.88
C ASP A 275 21.27 0.56 -8.38
N LEU A 276 19.97 0.82 -8.58
CA LEU A 276 19.45 2.06 -9.13
C LEU A 276 18.46 2.72 -8.18
N GLY A 277 18.57 4.05 -8.05
CA GLY A 277 17.56 4.92 -7.46
C GLY A 277 16.87 5.77 -8.53
N LEU A 278 15.81 6.50 -8.14
CA LEU A 278 15.09 7.43 -9.02
C LEU A 278 15.31 8.86 -8.54
N SER A 279 15.98 9.68 -9.34
CA SER A 279 16.21 11.08 -8.99
C SER A 279 14.94 11.91 -9.17
N THR A 280 14.89 13.08 -8.52
CA THR A 280 13.80 14.04 -8.70
C THR A 280 13.56 14.40 -10.16
N ASP A 281 14.63 14.50 -10.98
CA ASP A 281 14.49 14.85 -12.39
C ASP A 281 13.89 13.71 -13.22
N ILE A 282 14.25 12.45 -12.92
CA ILE A 282 13.57 11.28 -13.51
C ILE A 282 12.10 11.26 -13.09
N LEU A 283 11.80 11.48 -11.81
CA LEU A 283 10.42 11.44 -11.33
C LEU A 283 9.55 12.55 -11.96
N LYS A 284 10.11 13.71 -12.30
CA LYS A 284 9.39 14.77 -13.04
C LYS A 284 8.96 14.32 -14.44
N THR A 285 9.69 13.42 -15.09
CA THR A 285 9.32 12.91 -16.43
C THR A 285 8.29 11.79 -16.39
N LEU A 286 8.09 11.15 -15.23
CA LEU A 286 7.25 9.96 -15.08
C LEU A 286 5.86 10.26 -14.52
N THR A 287 4.88 9.43 -14.86
CA THR A 287 3.51 9.52 -14.33
C THR A 287 3.35 8.55 -13.17
N GLY A 288 2.93 9.05 -12.02
CA GLY A 288 2.61 8.25 -10.84
C GLY A 288 1.22 7.62 -10.88
N GLY A 289 0.88 6.81 -9.88
CA GLY A 289 -0.44 6.23 -9.68
C GLY A 289 -0.85 5.12 -10.66
N ILE A 290 -0.19 5.00 -11.80
CA ILE A 290 -0.42 3.97 -12.83
C ILE A 290 0.79 3.01 -12.94
N PRO A 291 0.57 1.76 -13.40
CA PRO A 291 1.67 0.88 -13.76
C PRO A 291 2.56 1.50 -14.85
N LEU A 292 3.86 1.28 -14.71
CA LEU A 292 4.91 1.80 -15.56
C LEU A 292 5.86 0.65 -15.90
N ASP A 293 5.94 0.33 -17.19
CA ASP A 293 6.87 -0.68 -17.68
C ASP A 293 8.25 -0.05 -17.84
N LEU A 294 9.20 -0.54 -17.05
CA LEU A 294 10.60 -0.18 -17.16
C LEU A 294 11.32 -1.22 -18.00
N THR A 295 12.30 -0.75 -18.78
CA THR A 295 13.21 -1.61 -19.54
C THR A 295 14.64 -1.19 -19.26
N ALA A 296 15.43 -2.14 -18.75
CA ALA A 296 16.87 -2.02 -18.65
C ALA A 296 17.49 -2.59 -19.93
N VAL A 297 18.40 -1.85 -20.54
CA VAL A 297 19.11 -2.23 -21.77
C VAL A 297 20.60 -2.18 -21.50
N LEU A 298 21.30 -3.24 -21.87
CA LEU A 298 22.76 -3.35 -21.77
C LEU A 298 23.36 -3.12 -23.16
N GLU A 299 24.29 -2.18 -23.26
CA GLU A 299 25.01 -1.83 -24.47
C GLU A 299 26.52 -2.02 -24.30
N THR A 300 27.15 -2.67 -25.28
CA THR A 300 28.61 -2.84 -25.38
C THR A 300 29.07 -2.27 -26.71
N GLY A 301 30.03 -1.34 -26.69
CA GLY A 301 30.52 -0.69 -27.90
C GLY A 301 29.45 0.05 -28.73
N GLY A 302 28.35 0.47 -28.08
CA GLY A 302 27.22 1.14 -28.73
C GLY A 302 26.20 0.22 -29.39
N GLN A 303 26.32 -1.10 -29.24
CA GLN A 303 25.31 -2.07 -29.68
C GLN A 303 24.53 -2.61 -28.49
N VAL A 304 23.22 -2.74 -28.65
CA VAL A 304 22.35 -3.40 -27.66
C VAL A 304 22.70 -4.89 -27.62
N LEU A 305 23.18 -5.34 -26.47
CA LEU A 305 23.53 -6.73 -26.22
C LEU A 305 22.35 -7.50 -25.63
N ASN A 306 21.63 -6.88 -24.69
CA ASN A 306 20.53 -7.53 -23.99
C ASN A 306 19.56 -6.51 -23.37
N SER A 307 18.36 -6.96 -22.99
CA SER A 307 17.36 -6.15 -22.30
C SER A 307 16.51 -6.96 -21.32
N ALA A 308 16.11 -6.35 -20.22
CA ALA A 308 15.16 -6.88 -19.25
C ALA A 308 14.06 -5.86 -19.00
N ALA A 309 12.83 -6.31 -18.75
CA ALA A 309 11.72 -5.43 -18.46
C ALA A 309 11.03 -5.86 -17.17
N GLU A 310 10.51 -4.88 -16.43
CA GLU A 310 9.79 -5.08 -15.18
C GLU A 310 8.75 -3.97 -15.02
N THR A 311 7.59 -4.32 -14.44
CA THR A 311 6.51 -3.36 -14.24
C THR A 311 6.54 -2.85 -12.81
N ILE A 312 6.63 -1.53 -12.66
CA ILE A 312 6.52 -0.86 -11.36
C ILE A 312 5.27 0.02 -11.32
N LYS A 313 4.96 0.54 -10.14
CA LYS A 313 3.92 1.54 -9.91
C LYS A 313 4.49 2.56 -8.95
N LEU A 314 4.52 3.81 -9.40
CA LEU A 314 4.93 4.94 -8.57
C LEU A 314 3.73 5.45 -7.76
N PRO A 315 3.93 6.02 -6.55
CA PRO A 315 2.88 6.78 -5.88
C PRO A 315 2.49 7.99 -6.74
N SER A 316 1.34 8.62 -6.46
CA SER A 316 1.02 9.90 -7.12
C SER A 316 2.12 10.92 -6.80
N LEU A 317 2.64 11.56 -7.85
CA LEU A 317 3.72 12.55 -7.75
C LEU A 317 3.19 13.99 -7.75
N LEU A 318 1.88 14.15 -7.98
CA LEU A 318 1.16 15.41 -8.03
C LEU A 318 0.94 15.97 -6.62
N VAL A 319 0.99 17.29 -6.49
CA VAL A 319 0.80 18.00 -5.22
C VAL A 319 -0.50 17.63 -4.49
N LYS A 320 -0.42 17.53 -3.16
CA LYS A 320 -1.57 17.33 -2.28
C LYS A 320 -2.26 18.67 -2.03
N PRO A 321 -3.54 18.85 -2.37
CA PRO A 321 -4.26 20.05 -1.98
C PRO A 321 -4.45 20.09 -0.46
N VAL A 322 -4.46 21.29 0.11
CA VAL A 322 -4.67 21.50 1.55
C VAL A 322 -5.76 22.55 1.76
N ILE A 323 -6.75 22.24 2.60
CA ILE A 323 -7.68 23.23 3.13
C ILE A 323 -7.16 23.62 4.51
N ASP A 324 -6.63 24.84 4.62
CA ASP A 324 -6.18 25.39 5.90
C ASP A 324 -7.38 26.00 6.65
N LEU A 325 -7.67 25.46 7.85
CA LEU A 325 -8.73 25.96 8.73
C LEU A 325 -8.46 27.37 9.27
N ALA A 326 -7.21 27.84 9.27
CA ALA A 326 -6.90 29.23 9.61
C ALA A 326 -7.39 30.21 8.51
N LYS A 327 -7.44 29.76 7.25
CA LYS A 327 -7.95 30.53 6.10
C LYS A 327 -9.46 30.31 5.88
N ASN A 328 -9.97 29.16 6.31
CA ASN A 328 -11.36 28.70 6.13
C ASN A 328 -11.95 28.32 7.50
N THR A 329 -12.30 29.29 8.34
CA THR A 329 -12.72 28.98 9.72
C THR A 329 -14.12 28.36 9.77
N VAL A 330 -14.47 27.69 10.87
CA VAL A 330 -15.83 27.15 11.08
C VAL A 330 -16.90 28.24 11.01
N ALA A 331 -16.60 29.45 11.53
CA ALA A 331 -17.51 30.59 11.47
C ALA A 331 -17.78 31.06 10.03
N ASP A 332 -16.83 30.82 9.13
CA ASP A 332 -16.95 31.18 7.72
C ASP A 332 -17.75 30.17 6.92
N LEU A 333 -17.99 28.96 7.44
CA LEU A 333 -18.55 27.86 6.66
C LEU A 333 -19.90 28.23 6.03
N GLY A 334 -20.76 28.94 6.76
CA GLY A 334 -22.04 29.42 6.23
C GLY A 334 -21.87 30.33 5.02
N TYR A 335 -20.96 31.30 5.11
CA TYR A 335 -20.62 32.22 4.02
C TYR A 335 -19.91 31.53 2.86
N ILE A 336 -19.10 30.51 3.14
CA ILE A 336 -18.42 29.72 2.12
C ILE A 336 -19.44 28.93 1.31
N LEU A 337 -20.32 28.19 1.99
CA LEU A 337 -21.33 27.36 1.34
C LEU A 337 -22.35 28.21 0.55
N SER A 338 -22.62 29.46 0.94
CA SER A 338 -23.47 30.37 0.15
C SER A 338 -22.81 31.03 -1.04
N GLY A 339 -21.48 30.93 -1.15
CA GLY A 339 -20.71 31.66 -2.15
C GLY A 339 -20.46 33.13 -1.82
N GLU A 340 -20.84 33.61 -0.63
CA GLU A 340 -20.46 34.96 -0.15
C GLU A 340 -18.96 35.06 0.17
N LYS A 341 -18.35 33.93 0.52
CA LYS A 341 -16.91 33.79 0.73
C LYS A 341 -16.35 32.66 -0.13
N GLU A 342 -15.16 32.86 -0.66
CA GLU A 342 -14.43 31.83 -1.40
C GLU A 342 -13.82 30.80 -0.43
N LEU A 343 -13.95 29.50 -0.74
CA LEU A 343 -13.13 28.45 -0.14
C LEU A 343 -11.72 28.53 -0.73
N LEU A 344 -10.72 28.67 0.13
CA LEU A 344 -9.31 28.73 -0.25
C LEU A 344 -8.67 27.35 -0.10
N VAL A 345 -8.16 26.81 -1.21
CA VAL A 345 -7.45 25.52 -1.23
C VAL A 345 -6.02 25.74 -1.68
N ASP A 346 -5.05 25.50 -0.80
CA ASP A 346 -3.62 25.64 -1.08
C ASP A 346 -3.15 24.51 -1.99
N ILE A 347 -2.37 24.85 -3.01
CA ILE A 347 -1.86 23.95 -4.05
C ILE A 347 -0.34 24.07 -4.27
N ASP A 348 0.36 24.81 -3.41
CA ASP A 348 1.81 25.09 -3.44
C ASP A 348 2.64 24.16 -2.53
N GLY A 349 2.03 23.09 -2.02
CA GLY A 349 2.68 22.11 -1.14
C GLY A 349 3.85 21.38 -1.80
N ALA A 350 4.72 20.80 -0.97
CA ALA A 350 5.87 20.03 -1.42
C ALA A 350 5.44 18.82 -2.27
N ALA A 351 5.90 18.78 -3.52
CA ALA A 351 5.61 17.72 -4.47
C ALA A 351 6.69 17.63 -5.54
N ILE A 352 6.74 16.51 -6.26
CA ILE A 352 7.59 16.38 -7.44
C ILE A 352 6.97 17.10 -8.63
N LYS A 353 5.65 16.99 -8.77
CA LYS A 353 4.87 17.65 -9.81
C LYS A 353 3.92 18.66 -9.17
N PRO A 354 4.17 19.98 -9.34
CA PRO A 354 3.21 20.99 -8.91
C PRO A 354 1.96 20.94 -9.78
N ALA A 355 0.84 21.46 -9.26
CA ALA A 355 -0.36 21.67 -10.05
C ALA A 355 -0.10 22.69 -11.17
N LYS A 356 -0.76 22.51 -12.32
CA LYS A 356 -0.65 23.40 -13.48
C LYS A 356 -2.04 23.83 -13.96
N ALA A 357 -2.05 24.88 -14.79
CA ALA A 357 -3.29 25.32 -15.42
C ALA A 357 -3.88 24.20 -16.30
N GLY A 358 -5.18 23.95 -16.17
CA GLY A 358 -5.91 22.86 -16.84
C GLY A 358 -6.17 21.64 -15.95
N ASP A 359 -5.40 21.45 -14.88
CA ASP A 359 -5.69 20.43 -13.86
C ASP A 359 -7.06 20.72 -13.20
N GLN A 360 -7.66 19.72 -12.57
CA GLN A 360 -8.94 19.86 -11.87
C GLN A 360 -8.73 19.77 -10.36
N LEU A 361 -9.24 20.77 -9.64
CA LEU A 361 -9.56 20.64 -8.22
C LEU A 361 -10.94 20.00 -8.10
N LYS A 362 -11.02 18.84 -7.45
CA LYS A 362 -12.27 18.19 -7.06
C LYS A 362 -12.49 18.36 -5.56
N LEU A 363 -13.73 18.63 -5.17
CA LEU A 363 -14.14 18.71 -3.78
C LEU A 363 -15.25 17.68 -3.55
N THR A 364 -14.99 16.71 -2.69
CA THR A 364 -16.03 15.78 -2.21
C THR A 364 -16.50 16.29 -0.86
N ILE A 365 -17.79 16.60 -0.76
CA ILE A 365 -18.44 17.09 0.45
C ILE A 365 -19.38 16.00 0.95
N ASN A 366 -19.19 15.59 2.20
CA ASN A 366 -20.08 14.65 2.87
C ASN A 366 -20.75 15.36 4.04
N ALA A 367 -22.08 15.36 4.08
CA ALA A 367 -22.88 15.96 5.15
C ALA A 367 -24.10 15.08 5.40
N ALA A 368 -24.32 14.63 6.64
CA ALA A 368 -25.47 13.81 7.03
C ALA A 368 -25.79 12.60 6.11
N GLY A 369 -24.77 11.98 5.51
CA GLY A 369 -24.91 10.85 4.58
C GLY A 369 -25.14 11.22 3.11
N ILE A 370 -25.22 12.52 2.79
CA ILE A 370 -25.27 13.06 1.43
C ILE A 370 -23.85 13.33 0.95
N THR A 371 -23.54 12.90 -0.27
CA THR A 371 -22.22 13.12 -0.91
C THR A 371 -22.40 13.96 -2.16
N GLU A 372 -21.70 15.09 -2.21
CA GLU A 372 -21.67 16.00 -3.36
C GLU A 372 -20.24 16.08 -3.91
N ASN A 373 -20.12 16.08 -5.24
CA ASN A 373 -18.83 16.09 -5.92
C ASN A 373 -18.75 17.29 -6.85
N LEU A 374 -17.86 18.22 -6.52
CA LEU A 374 -17.67 19.46 -7.25
C LEU A 374 -16.33 19.44 -7.97
N SER A 375 -16.22 20.18 -9.07
CA SER A 375 -14.98 20.27 -9.86
C SER A 375 -14.76 21.69 -10.35
N LYS A 376 -13.51 22.15 -10.30
CA LYS A 376 -13.05 23.41 -10.87
C LYS A 376 -11.75 23.22 -11.63
N VAL A 377 -11.67 23.81 -12.83
CA VAL A 377 -10.42 23.90 -13.58
C VAL A 377 -9.48 24.88 -12.89
N ILE A 378 -8.26 24.45 -12.59
CA ILE A 378 -7.18 25.29 -12.06
C ILE A 378 -6.70 26.21 -13.19
N THR A 379 -6.67 27.51 -12.93
CA THR A 379 -6.24 28.53 -13.89
C THR A 379 -4.76 28.89 -13.71
N ALA A 380 -4.17 29.60 -14.69
CA ALA A 380 -2.80 30.09 -14.56
C ALA A 380 -2.64 31.09 -13.39
N ALA A 381 -3.69 31.85 -13.06
CA ALA A 381 -3.69 32.77 -11.93
C ALA A 381 -3.67 32.02 -10.59
N ASP A 382 -4.42 30.91 -10.47
CA ASP A 382 -4.42 30.07 -9.27
C ASP A 382 -3.03 29.48 -9.02
N VAL A 383 -2.37 28.97 -10.07
CA VAL A 383 -1.00 28.42 -9.99
C VAL A 383 0.01 29.49 -9.54
N GLN A 384 -0.09 30.70 -10.08
CA GLN A 384 0.78 31.81 -9.67
C GLN A 384 0.54 32.24 -8.22
N ALA A 385 -0.72 32.17 -7.75
CA ALA A 385 -1.08 32.50 -6.38
C ALA A 385 -0.78 31.38 -5.38
N GLY A 386 -0.54 30.14 -5.85
CA GLY A 386 -0.38 28.96 -5.00
C GLY A 386 -1.67 28.50 -4.31
N VAL A 387 -2.81 29.12 -4.64
CA VAL A 387 -4.10 28.84 -4.00
C VAL A 387 -5.20 28.85 -5.06
N VAL A 388 -6.14 27.91 -4.95
CA VAL A 388 -7.37 27.89 -5.75
C VAL A 388 -8.49 28.49 -4.91
N LYS A 389 -9.18 29.47 -5.51
CA LYS A 389 -10.37 30.09 -4.93
C LYS A 389 -11.62 29.43 -5.51
N TYR A 390 -12.40 28.76 -4.67
CA TYR A 390 -13.64 28.10 -5.09
C TYR A 390 -14.86 28.83 -4.52
N THR A 391 -15.80 29.19 -5.39
CA THR A 391 -17.07 29.82 -5.02
C THR A 391 -18.20 28.84 -5.26
N PHE A 392 -19.06 28.66 -4.27
CA PHE A 392 -20.26 27.85 -4.37
C PHE A 392 -21.35 28.66 -5.07
N THR A 393 -21.65 28.33 -6.33
CA THR A 393 -22.64 29.07 -7.14
C THR A 393 -23.97 28.34 -7.28
N ASP A 394 -23.98 27.03 -7.03
CA ASP A 394 -25.20 26.21 -7.06
C ASP A 394 -25.96 26.38 -5.74
N LYS A 395 -27.13 27.02 -5.79
CA LYS A 395 -27.98 27.23 -4.62
C LYS A 395 -28.75 25.97 -4.22
N ASP A 396 -29.05 25.11 -5.18
CA ASP A 396 -29.76 23.85 -4.92
C ASP A 396 -28.84 22.86 -4.20
N LEU A 397 -27.53 22.91 -4.48
CA LEU A 397 -26.50 22.17 -3.74
C LEU A 397 -26.56 22.46 -2.23
N VAL A 398 -26.68 23.74 -1.85
CA VAL A 398 -26.74 24.14 -0.43
C VAL A 398 -27.99 23.57 0.23
N GLY A 399 -29.14 23.64 -0.46
CA GLY A 399 -30.39 23.03 0.01
C GLY A 399 -30.26 21.52 0.25
N ARG A 400 -29.63 20.79 -0.69
CA ARG A 400 -29.39 19.34 -0.55
C ARG A 400 -28.42 19.01 0.58
N LEU A 401 -27.32 19.74 0.70
CA LEU A 401 -26.34 19.51 1.78
C LEU A 401 -26.92 19.74 3.18
N LEU A 402 -27.96 20.58 3.29
CA LEU A 402 -28.69 20.85 4.54
C LEU A 402 -29.71 19.78 4.90
N GLU A 403 -30.09 18.93 3.96
CA GLU A 403 -31.09 17.90 4.21
C GLU A 403 -30.57 16.91 5.27
N GLY A 404 -31.25 16.86 6.41
CA GLY A 404 -30.85 16.02 7.55
C GLY A 404 -29.70 16.56 8.42
N LEU A 405 -29.16 17.76 8.14
CA LEU A 405 -28.15 18.38 9.01
C LEU A 405 -28.78 18.89 10.32
N THR A 406 -28.17 18.54 11.44
CA THR A 406 -28.53 19.02 12.78
C THR A 406 -27.32 19.63 13.49
N VAL A 407 -27.55 20.40 14.55
CA VAL A 407 -26.44 20.91 15.40
C VAL A 407 -25.65 19.73 15.95
N GLY A 408 -24.32 19.76 15.80
CA GLY A 408 -23.40 18.66 16.13
C GLY A 408 -23.17 17.66 14.99
N SER A 409 -23.83 17.82 13.84
CA SER A 409 -23.50 17.05 12.63
C SER A 409 -22.18 17.51 12.03
N ASP A 410 -21.50 16.61 11.31
CA ASP A 410 -20.25 16.90 10.62
C ASP A 410 -20.48 17.19 9.13
N ILE A 411 -19.82 18.24 8.63
CA ILE A 411 -19.60 18.47 7.20
C ILE A 411 -18.13 18.20 6.91
N VAL A 412 -17.85 17.18 6.11
CA VAL A 412 -16.50 16.77 5.75
C VAL A 412 -16.21 17.17 4.32
N ILE A 413 -15.26 18.09 4.13
CA ILE A 413 -14.78 18.51 2.81
C ILE A 413 -13.44 17.86 2.54
N THR A 414 -13.35 17.11 1.45
CA THR A 414 -12.11 16.45 1.04
C THR A 414 -11.66 16.97 -0.32
N PRO A 415 -10.51 17.66 -0.39
CA PRO A 415 -9.99 18.17 -1.64
C PRO A 415 -9.14 17.12 -2.36
N GLU A 416 -9.25 17.06 -3.68
CA GLU A 416 -8.44 16.21 -4.55
C GLU A 416 -7.97 17.02 -5.75
N ILE A 417 -6.74 16.84 -6.21
CA ILE A 417 -6.27 17.39 -7.48
C ILE A 417 -6.08 16.25 -8.46
N THR A 418 -6.47 16.45 -9.71
CA THR A 418 -6.16 15.53 -10.81
C THR A 418 -5.67 16.27 -12.05
N ASP A 419 -4.62 15.74 -12.69
CA ASP A 419 -4.11 16.20 -13.99
C ASP A 419 -4.72 15.41 -15.17
N GLY A 420 -5.75 14.59 -14.90
CA GLY A 420 -6.37 13.65 -15.84
C GLY A 420 -5.79 12.24 -15.80
N ASN A 421 -4.52 12.09 -15.39
CA ASN A 421 -3.82 10.80 -15.31
C ASN A 421 -3.58 10.35 -13.87
N GLN A 422 -3.31 11.32 -12.99
CA GLN A 422 -3.02 11.12 -11.58
C GLN A 422 -4.09 11.78 -10.73
N ILE A 423 -4.32 11.22 -9.54
CA ILE A 423 -5.18 11.81 -8.53
C ILE A 423 -4.37 11.87 -7.24
N THR A 424 -4.34 13.05 -6.63
CA THR A 424 -3.79 13.23 -5.30
C THR A 424 -4.87 13.75 -4.37
N LYS A 425 -5.10 13.00 -3.29
CA LYS A 425 -6.06 13.33 -2.23
C LYS A 425 -5.41 14.09 -1.10
N GLY A 426 -5.97 15.24 -0.76
CA GLY A 426 -5.63 16.03 0.41
C GLY A 426 -6.24 15.47 1.69
N THR A 427 -5.85 16.04 2.82
CA THR A 427 -6.46 15.70 4.11
C THR A 427 -7.91 16.19 4.15
N ALA A 428 -8.83 15.34 4.57
CA ALA A 428 -10.21 15.72 4.79
C ALA A 428 -10.32 16.69 5.98
N VAL A 429 -11.10 17.74 5.82
CA VAL A 429 -11.37 18.72 6.87
C VAL A 429 -12.81 18.56 7.33
N THR A 430 -13.00 18.43 8.64
CA THR A 430 -14.31 18.30 9.26
C THR A 430 -14.72 19.60 9.91
N TYR A 431 -15.93 20.05 9.60
CA TYR A 431 -16.58 21.18 10.23
C TYR A 431 -17.79 20.69 11.02
N GLU A 432 -17.78 20.92 12.33
CA GLU A 432 -18.94 20.66 13.17
C GLU A 432 -19.98 21.77 12.96
N VAL A 433 -21.23 21.36 12.70
CA VAL A 433 -22.35 22.30 12.52
C VAL A 433 -22.76 22.86 13.87
N THR A 434 -22.45 24.12 14.09
CA THR A 434 -22.94 24.88 15.25
C THR A 434 -24.27 25.56 14.94
N THR A 435 -24.99 26.02 15.97
CA THR A 435 -26.23 26.81 15.81
C THR A 435 -26.01 28.04 14.93
N GLY A 436 -24.85 28.71 15.03
CA GLY A 436 -24.53 29.88 14.21
C GLY A 436 -24.31 29.55 12.74
N VAL A 437 -23.66 28.41 12.45
CA VAL A 437 -23.48 27.91 11.08
C VAL A 437 -24.85 27.56 10.49
N LEU A 438 -25.67 26.79 11.22
CA LEU A 438 -27.00 26.39 10.77
C LEU A 438 -27.90 27.61 10.49
N GLN A 439 -27.93 28.59 11.39
CA GLN A 439 -28.71 29.82 11.19
C GLN A 439 -28.22 30.64 10.00
N SER A 440 -26.90 30.75 9.81
CA SER A 440 -26.33 31.46 8.66
C SER A 440 -26.81 30.82 7.37
N VAL A 441 -26.67 29.49 7.25
CA VAL A 441 -27.07 28.77 6.03
C VAL A 441 -28.59 28.81 5.81
N ILE A 442 -29.41 28.79 6.87
CA ILE A 442 -30.88 28.97 6.74
C ILE A 442 -31.21 30.39 6.26
N ASN A 443 -30.56 31.42 6.80
CA ASN A 443 -30.79 32.80 6.38
C ASN A 443 -30.47 33.00 4.88
N ILE A 444 -29.53 32.25 4.33
CA ILE A 444 -29.21 32.25 2.90
C ILE A 444 -30.36 31.68 2.07
N LEU A 445 -30.98 30.59 2.55
CA LEU A 445 -32.11 29.92 1.89
C LEU A 445 -33.40 30.76 1.97
N VAL A 446 -33.60 31.48 3.08
CA VAL A 446 -34.76 32.34 3.33
C VAL A 446 -34.57 33.74 2.72
N GLY A 447 -33.35 34.27 2.66
CA GLY A 447 -33.03 35.57 2.04
C GLY A 447 -33.28 35.63 0.53
N THR A 448 -33.30 34.48 -0.16
CA THR A 448 -33.79 34.39 -1.54
C THR A 448 -35.31 34.54 -1.68
N LEU A 449 -36.06 34.44 -0.58
CA LEU A 449 -37.51 34.68 -0.54
C LEU A 449 -37.84 36.18 -0.40
N ASP A 450 -36.88 37.01 0.02
CA ASP A 450 -37.11 38.45 0.27
C ASP A 450 -37.31 39.25 -1.03
N GLY A 451 -36.87 38.70 -2.17
CA GLY A 451 -37.22 39.20 -3.52
C GLY A 451 -38.65 38.86 -3.97
N VAL A 452 -39.31 37.92 -3.30
CA VAL A 452 -40.73 37.56 -3.52
C VAL A 452 -41.63 38.26 -2.49
N LEU A 453 -41.09 38.62 -1.32
CA LEU A 453 -41.82 39.27 -0.22
C LEU A 453 -41.82 40.81 -0.29
N SER A 454 -41.01 41.42 -1.15
CA SER A 454 -40.93 42.89 -1.31
C SER A 454 -41.96 43.49 -2.29
N GLY A 455 -42.87 42.69 -2.83
CA GLY A 455 -44.03 43.16 -3.59
C GLY A 455 -45.32 42.70 -2.93
N ASN A 456 -46.16 43.66 -2.53
CA ASN A 456 -47.58 43.61 -2.15
C ASN A 456 -48.43 42.37 -2.58
N VAL A 457 -48.07 41.16 -2.16
CA VAL A 457 -48.87 39.94 -2.38
C VAL A 457 -48.99 39.19 -1.04
N LEU A 458 -49.45 39.89 -0.01
CA LEU A 458 -49.88 39.27 1.25
C LEU A 458 -51.38 38.99 1.28
N THR A 459 -52.03 38.91 0.12
CA THR A 459 -53.47 38.62 0.04
C THR A 459 -53.85 37.49 -0.90
N ASP A 460 -52.90 36.82 -1.58
CA ASP A 460 -53.28 35.75 -2.53
C ASP A 460 -52.35 34.52 -2.58
N VAL A 461 -51.44 34.37 -1.60
CA VAL A 461 -50.59 33.16 -1.48
C VAL A 461 -50.89 32.40 -0.19
N THR A 462 -52.15 32.35 0.22
CA THR A 462 -52.62 31.48 1.32
C THR A 462 -53.02 30.07 0.83
N GLY A 463 -52.81 29.75 -0.45
CA GLY A 463 -53.12 28.43 -1.03
C GLY A 463 -51.89 27.57 -1.34
N ASP A 464 -50.91 28.12 -2.07
CA ASP A 464 -49.87 27.29 -2.68
C ASP A 464 -48.54 27.22 -1.91
N VAL A 465 -48.25 28.18 -1.01
CA VAL A 465 -47.05 28.08 -0.17
C VAL A 465 -47.30 27.24 1.09
N LEU A 466 -48.56 27.20 1.56
CA LEU A 466 -48.94 26.33 2.68
C LEU A 466 -49.09 24.86 2.27
N SER A 467 -49.34 24.54 0.99
CA SER A 467 -49.43 23.15 0.51
C SER A 467 -48.04 22.49 0.39
N GLY A 468 -46.97 23.28 0.17
CA GLY A 468 -45.58 22.79 0.23
C GLY A 468 -45.02 22.65 1.65
N VAL A 469 -45.51 23.47 2.60
CA VAL A 469 -45.12 23.39 4.03
C VAL A 469 -45.93 22.34 4.79
N THR A 470 -47.15 22.02 4.36
CA THR A 470 -47.98 20.94 4.95
C THR A 470 -47.76 19.57 4.32
N ALA A 471 -46.90 19.48 3.29
CA ALA A 471 -46.55 18.22 2.62
C ALA A 471 -45.10 17.80 2.88
N GLY A 472 -44.65 17.78 4.15
CA GLY A 472 -43.44 17.05 4.58
C GLY A 472 -42.20 17.21 3.70
N GLY A 473 -41.97 18.42 3.17
CA GLY A 473 -40.84 18.73 2.32
C GLY A 473 -39.62 19.19 3.13
N PRO A 474 -38.40 19.02 2.59
CA PRO A 474 -37.14 19.20 3.32
C PRO A 474 -36.92 20.59 3.93
N LEU A 475 -37.58 21.64 3.43
CA LEU A 475 -37.54 22.99 4.01
C LEU A 475 -38.40 23.15 5.28
N GLY A 476 -39.49 22.38 5.41
CA GLY A 476 -40.40 22.43 6.56
C GLY A 476 -39.79 21.84 7.83
N ASP A 477 -39.05 20.73 7.67
CA ASP A 477 -38.39 20.05 8.78
C ASP A 477 -37.23 20.87 9.36
N VAL A 478 -36.50 21.61 8.51
CA VAL A 478 -35.40 22.51 8.89
C VAL A 478 -35.91 23.71 9.70
N LEU A 479 -37.03 24.31 9.30
CA LEU A 479 -37.64 25.43 10.04
C LEU A 479 -38.23 24.98 11.40
N GLY A 480 -38.80 23.78 11.46
CA GLY A 480 -39.34 23.21 12.70
C GLY A 480 -38.29 22.88 13.76
N THR A 481 -37.10 22.44 13.36
CA THR A 481 -36.00 22.13 14.30
C THR A 481 -35.27 23.37 14.81
N VAL A 482 -35.17 24.44 14.01
CA VAL A 482 -34.42 25.66 14.39
C VAL A 482 -35.23 26.59 15.31
N LEU A 483 -36.55 26.59 15.21
CA LEU A 483 -37.42 27.46 16.03
C LEU A 483 -37.82 26.84 17.39
N GLY A 484 -37.29 25.66 17.73
CA GLY A 484 -37.46 25.06 19.05
C GLY A 484 -38.93 24.81 19.40
N GLY A 485 -39.61 23.96 18.63
CA GLY A 485 -40.97 23.55 18.94
C GLY A 485 -41.25 22.16 18.41
N GLU A 486 -41.52 21.23 19.32
CA GLU A 486 -42.13 19.94 19.03
C GLU A 486 -43.51 20.22 18.40
N LEU A 487 -43.62 20.10 17.07
CA LEU A 487 -44.90 20.21 16.37
C LEU A 487 -45.70 18.92 16.60
N VAL A 488 -46.24 18.78 17.81
CA VAL A 488 -47.36 17.88 18.06
C VAL A 488 -48.56 18.49 17.36
N GLY A 489 -49.11 17.74 16.41
CA GLY A 489 -50.29 18.14 15.66
C GLY A 489 -51.47 18.50 16.57
N GLY A 490 -52.16 19.58 16.20
CA GLY A 490 -53.49 19.92 16.71
C GLY A 490 -53.50 20.93 17.85
N ASP A 491 -53.26 22.21 17.55
CA ASP A 491 -54.08 23.35 17.99
C ASP A 491 -53.37 24.69 17.71
N LEU A 492 -53.67 25.28 16.55
CA LEU A 492 -53.24 26.65 16.20
C LEU A 492 -54.44 27.61 16.02
N ILE A 493 -55.60 27.26 16.57
CA ILE A 493 -56.75 28.18 16.67
C ILE A 493 -57.07 28.38 18.15
N GLY A 494 -56.20 29.13 18.84
CA GLY A 494 -56.45 29.50 20.24
C GLY A 494 -55.47 30.51 20.83
N GLY A 495 -54.22 30.52 20.35
CA GLY A 495 -53.16 31.37 20.94
C GLY A 495 -52.95 32.74 20.29
N LEU A 496 -53.40 32.98 19.06
CA LEU A 496 -53.07 34.20 18.31
C LEU A 496 -54.03 35.40 18.54
N LEU A 497 -54.91 35.31 19.55
CA LEU A 497 -55.82 36.40 19.93
C LEU A 497 -55.76 36.79 21.43
N GLY A 498 -54.67 36.53 22.15
CA GLY A 498 -54.60 36.98 23.54
C GLY A 498 -53.19 37.03 24.13
N GLY A 499 -52.58 38.23 24.14
CA GLY A 499 -51.28 38.43 24.76
C GLY A 499 -50.79 39.88 24.82
N ASN A 500 -51.52 40.72 25.55
CA ASN A 500 -51.03 41.96 26.18
C ASN A 500 -50.62 43.14 25.27
N LEU A 501 -51.63 43.86 24.75
CA LEU A 501 -51.57 45.31 24.60
C LEU A 501 -52.26 45.95 25.82
N LEU A 502 -51.43 46.52 26.69
CA LEU A 502 -51.65 47.76 27.45
C LEU A 502 -53.10 48.19 27.74
N GLY A 503 -53.47 48.17 29.04
CA GLY A 503 -54.10 49.31 29.74
C GLY A 503 -55.52 49.76 29.37
N ASN A 504 -56.44 49.50 30.31
CA ASN A 504 -57.58 50.34 30.75
C ASN A 504 -58.62 50.87 29.72
N ASP A 505 -59.87 50.49 29.99
CA ASP A 505 -61.16 51.02 29.46
C ASP A 505 -61.57 50.70 28.01
N GLN A 506 -62.84 50.26 27.88
CA GLN A 506 -63.70 50.15 26.69
C GLN A 506 -63.78 48.77 25.99
N ILE A 507 -64.52 47.84 26.62
CA ILE A 507 -65.28 46.79 25.92
C ILE A 507 -66.64 47.40 25.53
N GLY A 508 -67.01 47.35 24.24
CA GLY A 508 -68.38 47.62 23.81
C GLY A 508 -68.50 47.82 22.30
N ASN A 509 -69.24 46.94 21.64
CA ASN A 509 -69.57 46.88 20.20
C ASN A 509 -68.47 46.40 19.26
N LEU A 510 -68.50 45.13 18.86
CA LEU A 510 -68.43 44.74 17.44
C LEU A 510 -68.78 43.26 17.17
N LEU A 511 -69.78 42.70 17.87
CA LEU A 511 -70.40 41.44 17.46
C LEU A 511 -71.89 41.67 17.19
N GLY A 512 -72.22 41.85 15.92
CA GLY A 512 -73.58 41.77 15.40
C GLY A 512 -73.65 40.67 14.34
N GLY A 513 -74.53 39.70 14.55
CA GLY A 513 -75.27 39.02 13.48
C GLY A 513 -74.68 37.74 12.89
N ASP A 514 -75.37 36.64 13.19
CA ASP A 514 -75.66 35.47 12.33
C ASP A 514 -74.54 34.79 11.54
N LEU A 515 -74.25 33.54 11.91
CA LEU A 515 -74.45 32.35 11.05
C LEU A 515 -74.05 31.09 11.83
N LEU A 516 -74.90 30.71 12.79
CA LEU A 516 -74.87 29.42 13.49
C LEU A 516 -76.21 28.72 13.22
N SER A 517 -76.35 28.10 12.05
CA SER A 517 -77.42 27.12 11.81
C SER A 517 -77.06 26.21 10.64
N GLY A 518 -76.32 25.15 10.94
CA GLY A 518 -76.00 24.11 9.97
C GLY A 518 -75.31 22.93 10.62
N VAL A 519 -76.11 21.96 11.05
CA VAL A 519 -75.69 20.57 11.34
C VAL A 519 -75.02 20.35 12.70
N LEU A 520 -75.76 20.69 13.77
CA LEU A 520 -75.74 19.95 15.04
C LEU A 520 -77.01 19.09 15.05
N GLY A 521 -76.87 17.80 14.76
CA GLY A 521 -78.02 16.89 14.65
C GLY A 521 -77.63 15.46 14.28
N GLY A 522 -76.70 14.86 15.03
CA GLY A 522 -76.26 13.48 14.86
C GLY A 522 -75.42 13.03 16.05
N LEU A 523 -76.08 12.94 17.19
CA LEU A 523 -75.54 12.56 18.50
C LEU A 523 -74.97 11.14 18.50
N LEU A 524 -73.82 10.96 19.16
CA LEU A 524 -73.34 9.80 19.91
C LEU A 524 -74.01 8.43 19.67
N GLY A 525 -73.18 7.48 19.22
CA GLY A 525 -73.29 6.04 19.47
C GLY A 525 -72.38 5.31 18.50
N GLY A 526 -71.37 4.55 18.86
CA GLY A 526 -70.82 4.07 20.12
C GLY A 526 -69.68 3.11 19.73
N LEU A 527 -68.77 2.84 20.66
CA LEU A 527 -67.65 1.90 20.56
C LEU A 527 -67.90 0.65 19.68
N GLY A 528 -66.92 0.30 18.84
CA GLY A 528 -66.74 -1.06 18.30
C GLY A 528 -65.93 -1.15 17.01
N GLY A 529 -64.64 -1.51 17.10
CA GLY A 529 -63.84 -1.97 15.95
C GLY A 529 -62.49 -1.28 15.81
N LEU A 530 -61.43 -2.05 16.09
CA LEU A 530 -60.00 -1.79 15.87
C LEU A 530 -59.44 -0.43 16.32
N LEU A 531 -58.62 -0.49 17.36
CA LEU A 531 -57.18 -0.22 17.25
C LEU A 531 -56.43 -1.18 18.19
#